data_AF-A0A383BVS5-F1
#
_entry.id   AF-A0A383BVS5-F1
#
_cell.length_a   1.000
_cell.length_b   1.000
_cell.length_c   1.000
_cell.angle_alpha   90.00
_cell.angle_beta   90.00
_cell.angle_gamma   90.00
#
_symmetry.space_group_name_H-M   'P 1'
#
loop_
_entity.id
_entity.type
_entity.pdbx_description
1 polymer ?
#
loop_
_entity_poly.entity_id
_entity_poly.type
_entity_poly.pdbx_seq_one_letter_code
_entity_poly.pdbx_strand_id
1 'polypeptide(L)'
;MKRFFPIFLLSSIALIANSCGKEDPFFSVDNTAPVIAEVTAVTTPTNDNTPNYTFSSDEAGSIAFEGPCSSSTKSANSGHNTITLGPLSDGTYSDCAITVTDEALNESNLLTITSFIVDSTASTLVETTAVTSTANDSTPDYTFVSSEAGTITYSG
;
A
#
# COMPACT_ATOMS: atom_id res chain seq x y z
N MET A 1 -5.82 -80.29 -49.10
CA MET A 1 -6.54 -78.99 -49.20
C MET A 1 -7.89 -79.10 -48.50
N LYS A 2 -8.10 -78.37 -47.40
CA LYS A 2 -9.35 -77.97 -46.72
C LYS A 2 -8.98 -77.65 -45.26
N ARG A 3 -8.59 -76.40 -44.99
CA ARG A 3 -9.42 -75.35 -44.36
C ARG A 3 -9.85 -75.71 -42.94
N PHE A 4 -9.04 -75.30 -41.96
CA PHE A 4 -9.42 -75.16 -40.56
C PHE A 4 -9.50 -73.67 -40.24
N PHE A 5 -10.67 -73.21 -39.80
CA PHE A 5 -10.89 -71.88 -39.22
C PHE A 5 -10.41 -71.91 -37.76
N PRO A 6 -9.52 -71.01 -37.30
CA PRO A 6 -9.33 -70.83 -35.87
C PRO A 6 -10.39 -69.88 -35.31
N ILE A 7 -11.03 -70.39 -34.27
CA ILE A 7 -11.99 -69.79 -33.36
C ILE A 7 -11.39 -68.53 -32.71
N PHE A 8 -12.10 -67.41 -32.74
CA PHE A 8 -11.79 -66.23 -31.94
C PHE A 8 -11.93 -66.60 -30.46
N LEU A 9 -10.80 -66.77 -29.78
CA LEU A 9 -10.73 -66.88 -28.34
C LEU A 9 -11.01 -65.48 -27.76
N LEU A 10 -12.25 -65.22 -27.34
CA LEU A 10 -12.54 -64.10 -26.46
C LEU A 10 -11.83 -64.36 -25.14
N SER A 11 -10.63 -63.79 -25.02
CA SER A 11 -9.90 -63.72 -23.76
C SER A 11 -10.72 -62.86 -22.80
N SER A 12 -11.43 -63.55 -21.90
CA SER A 12 -12.11 -62.95 -20.77
C SER A 12 -11.07 -62.31 -19.87
N ILE A 13 -10.82 -61.01 -20.07
CA ILE A 13 -10.11 -60.18 -19.10
C ILE A 13 -10.98 -60.15 -17.84
N ALA A 14 -10.58 -60.93 -16.83
CA ALA A 14 -11.04 -60.73 -15.49
C ALA A 14 -10.47 -59.38 -15.01
N LEU A 15 -11.31 -58.35 -15.04
CA LEU A 15 -11.03 -57.08 -14.41
C LEU A 15 -11.09 -57.31 -12.90
N ILE A 16 -9.95 -57.65 -12.30
CA ILE A 16 -9.82 -57.54 -10.84
C ILE A 16 -9.74 -56.04 -10.58
N ALA A 17 -10.88 -55.42 -10.33
CA ALA A 17 -10.95 -54.12 -9.68
C ALA A 17 -10.39 -54.32 -8.27
N ASN A 18 -9.06 -54.32 -8.17
CA ASN A 18 -8.40 -54.18 -6.89
C ASN A 18 -8.72 -52.76 -6.45
N SER A 19 -9.66 -52.65 -5.50
CA SER A 19 -9.93 -51.43 -4.78
C SER A 19 -8.60 -50.80 -4.37
N CYS A 20 -8.24 -49.71 -5.04
CA CYS A 20 -7.35 -48.74 -4.49
C CYS A 20 -8.16 -47.45 -4.50
N GLY A 21 -9.07 -47.34 -3.53
CA GLY A 21 -9.49 -46.04 -3.02
C GLY A 21 -8.24 -45.32 -2.52
N LYS A 22 -7.51 -44.72 -3.45
CA LYS A 22 -6.67 -43.57 -3.14
C LYS A 22 -7.71 -42.49 -2.93
N GLU A 23 -7.95 -42.17 -1.68
CA GLU A 23 -8.58 -40.89 -1.37
C GLU A 23 -7.66 -39.86 -2.02
N ASP A 24 -8.10 -39.29 -3.15
CA ASP A 24 -7.44 -38.13 -3.72
C ASP A 24 -7.34 -37.14 -2.56
N PRO A 25 -6.13 -36.69 -2.19
CA PRO A 25 -6.01 -35.73 -1.12
C PRO A 25 -6.87 -34.54 -1.54
N PHE A 26 -7.96 -34.32 -0.81
CA PHE A 26 -8.88 -33.23 -1.08
C PHE A 26 -8.04 -31.96 -1.13
N PHE A 27 -7.79 -31.46 -2.33
CA PHE A 27 -7.10 -30.20 -2.51
C PHE A 27 -8.11 -29.15 -2.08
N SER A 28 -7.98 -28.67 -0.85
CA SER A 28 -8.80 -27.57 -0.34
C SER A 28 -8.39 -26.33 -1.11
N VAL A 29 -9.12 -26.01 -2.18
CA VAL A 29 -8.96 -24.76 -2.90
C VAL A 29 -9.49 -23.65 -2.01
N ASP A 30 -8.61 -22.73 -1.64
CA ASP A 30 -9.02 -21.49 -1.01
C ASP A 30 -9.58 -20.53 -2.05
N ASN A 31 -10.76 -19.99 -1.78
CA ASN A 31 -11.44 -19.03 -2.64
C ASN A 31 -11.84 -17.77 -1.85
N THR A 32 -11.25 -17.57 -0.68
CA THR A 32 -11.57 -16.45 0.20
C THR A 32 -10.59 -15.32 -0.06
N ALA A 33 -11.07 -14.19 -0.55
CA ALA A 33 -10.23 -13.01 -0.69
C ALA A 33 -9.92 -12.40 0.69
N PRO A 34 -8.71 -11.84 0.89
CA PRO A 34 -8.41 -11.05 2.07
C PRO A 34 -9.32 -9.82 2.17
N VAL A 35 -9.66 -9.41 3.38
CA VAL A 35 -10.31 -8.13 3.66
C VAL A 35 -9.33 -7.20 4.36
N ILE A 36 -9.14 -6.03 3.76
CA ILE A 36 -8.21 -5.01 4.26
C ILE A 36 -8.91 -3.70 4.62
N ALA A 37 -8.39 -3.01 5.65
CA ALA A 37 -8.91 -1.74 6.12
C ALA A 37 -7.81 -0.82 6.65
N GLU A 38 -7.98 0.50 6.49
CA GLU A 38 -7.07 1.49 7.06
C GLU A 38 -7.18 1.49 8.60
N VAL A 39 -6.03 1.50 9.28
CA VAL A 39 -5.95 1.55 10.75
C VAL A 39 -5.38 2.88 11.19
N THR A 40 -4.26 3.30 10.59
CA THR A 40 -3.60 4.58 10.87
C THR A 40 -3.25 5.25 9.55
N ALA A 41 -4.00 6.32 9.23
CA ALA A 41 -3.73 7.19 8.10
C ALA A 41 -2.42 7.97 8.27
N VAL A 42 -1.89 8.48 7.16
CA VAL A 42 -0.81 9.47 7.18
C VAL A 42 -1.36 10.79 7.75
N THR A 43 -0.66 11.41 8.69
CA THR A 43 -1.02 12.72 9.21
C THR A 43 -0.89 13.78 8.11
N THR A 44 -1.85 14.70 8.02
CA THR A 44 -1.84 15.75 6.98
C THR A 44 -2.03 17.15 7.58
N PRO A 45 -1.24 18.14 7.17
CA PRO A 45 0.00 18.00 6.39
C PRO A 45 1.11 17.28 7.19
N THR A 46 2.09 16.70 6.49
CA THR A 46 3.28 16.08 7.09
C THR A 46 4.57 16.68 6.51
N ASN A 47 5.59 16.88 7.34
CA ASN A 47 6.94 17.26 6.91
C ASN A 47 7.88 16.05 6.74
N ASP A 48 7.36 14.83 6.92
CA ASP A 48 8.05 13.58 6.67
C ASP A 48 7.74 13.08 5.25
N ASN A 49 8.76 13.02 4.40
CA ASN A 49 8.69 12.51 3.03
C ASN A 49 8.63 10.97 2.97
N THR A 50 8.71 10.28 4.10
CA THR A 50 8.63 8.82 4.21
C THR A 50 7.62 8.40 5.29
N PRO A 51 6.37 8.87 5.22
CA PRO A 51 5.43 8.68 6.31
C PRO A 51 5.08 7.20 6.47
N ASN A 52 4.85 6.80 7.72
CA ASN A 52 4.30 5.49 8.04
C ASN A 52 2.79 5.45 7.82
N TYR A 53 2.32 4.34 7.28
CA TYR A 53 0.91 4.03 7.06
C TYR A 53 0.61 2.65 7.66
N THR A 54 -0.52 2.48 8.35
CA THR A 54 -0.90 1.18 8.92
C THR A 54 -2.27 0.76 8.43
N PHE A 55 -2.37 -0.48 7.95
CA PHE A 55 -3.64 -1.12 7.57
C PHE A 55 -3.74 -2.50 8.23
N SER A 56 -4.96 -3.04 8.34
CA SER A 56 -5.20 -4.41 8.75
C SER A 56 -5.49 -5.30 7.55
N SER A 57 -5.09 -6.57 7.64
CA SER A 57 -5.52 -7.65 6.75
C SER A 57 -6.00 -8.83 7.60
N ASP A 58 -7.07 -9.51 7.23
CA ASP A 58 -7.46 -10.76 7.90
C ASP A 58 -6.60 -11.96 7.47
N GLU A 59 -5.91 -11.86 6.34
CA GLU A 59 -5.02 -12.89 5.80
C GLU A 59 -3.64 -12.33 5.38
N ALA A 60 -2.63 -13.20 5.31
CA ALA A 60 -1.32 -12.83 4.78
C ALA A 60 -1.32 -12.80 3.24
N GLY A 61 -0.47 -11.97 2.64
CA GLY A 61 -0.41 -11.88 1.18
C GLY A 61 0.62 -10.89 0.65
N SER A 62 0.64 -10.72 -0.67
CA SER A 62 1.48 -9.76 -1.37
C SER A 62 0.75 -8.43 -1.57
N ILE A 63 1.42 -7.31 -1.29
CA ILE A 63 0.86 -5.96 -1.40
C ILE A 63 1.15 -5.39 -2.79
N ALA A 64 0.09 -4.99 -3.50
CA ALA A 64 0.19 -4.14 -4.68
C ALA A 64 -0.16 -2.69 -4.32
N PHE A 65 0.49 -1.74 -5.00
CA PHE A 65 0.25 -0.31 -4.83
C PHE A 65 -0.29 0.27 -6.13
N GLU A 66 -1.25 1.17 -6.01
CA GLU A 66 -1.80 1.97 -7.09
C GLU A 66 -1.60 3.47 -6.81
N GLY A 67 -1.52 4.26 -7.88
CA GLY A 67 -1.29 5.70 -7.80
C GLY A 67 0.16 6.09 -7.51
N PRO A 68 0.40 7.27 -6.93
CA PRO A 68 1.74 7.82 -6.72
C PRO A 68 2.46 7.27 -5.49
N CYS A 69 1.78 6.50 -4.64
CA CYS A 69 2.38 5.91 -3.45
C CYS A 69 3.13 4.61 -3.77
N SER A 70 4.20 4.36 -3.03
CA SER A 70 4.93 3.09 -3.08
C SER A 70 5.56 2.78 -1.73
N SER A 71 5.97 1.53 -1.52
CA SER A 71 6.77 1.11 -0.37
C SER A 71 7.73 0.01 -0.81
N SER A 72 8.84 -0.16 -0.08
CA SER A 72 9.72 -1.32 -0.19
C SER A 72 9.08 -2.58 0.42
N THR A 73 8.14 -2.42 1.36
CA THR A 73 7.39 -3.54 1.94
C THR A 73 6.35 -4.03 0.94
N LYS A 74 6.43 -5.30 0.55
CA LYS A 74 5.56 -5.95 -0.44
C LYS A 74 4.79 -7.14 0.11
N SER A 75 4.85 -7.39 1.41
CA SER A 75 4.12 -8.46 2.07
C SER A 75 3.31 -7.94 3.24
N ALA A 76 2.11 -8.49 3.41
CA ALA A 76 1.21 -8.30 4.53
C ALA A 76 1.11 -9.60 5.33
N ASN A 77 0.94 -9.48 6.63
CA ASN A 77 0.55 -10.57 7.53
C ASN A 77 -0.93 -10.39 7.91
N SER A 78 -1.56 -11.47 8.37
CA SER A 78 -2.82 -11.34 9.10
C SER A 78 -2.61 -10.48 10.36
N GLY A 79 -3.54 -9.56 10.61
CA GLY A 79 -3.43 -8.53 11.63
C GLY A 79 -3.01 -7.17 11.07
N HIS A 80 -2.30 -6.38 11.88
CA HIS A 80 -1.91 -5.02 11.55
C HIS A 80 -0.55 -4.99 10.85
N ASN A 81 -0.45 -4.20 9.78
CA ASN A 81 0.72 -4.06 8.94
C ASN A 81 1.10 -2.59 8.84
N THR A 82 2.24 -2.22 9.42
CA THR A 82 2.82 -0.89 9.26
C THR A 82 3.84 -0.92 8.11
N ILE A 83 3.63 -0.05 7.12
CA ILE A 83 4.54 0.15 6.00
C ILE A 83 5.05 1.58 6.02
N THR A 84 6.28 1.77 5.56
CA THR A 84 6.86 3.08 5.31
C THR A 84 6.68 3.41 3.84
N LEU A 85 5.98 4.50 3.53
CA LEU A 85 5.84 4.95 2.15
C LEU A 85 7.19 5.51 1.66
N GLY A 86 7.51 5.25 0.40
CA GLY A 86 8.76 5.65 -0.25
C GLY A 86 8.91 7.16 -0.31
N PRO A 87 10.08 7.69 -0.73
CA PRO A 87 10.31 9.13 -0.71
C PRO A 87 9.28 9.85 -1.58
N LEU A 88 8.44 10.65 -0.93
CA LEU A 88 7.40 11.47 -1.51
C LEU A 88 7.92 12.91 -1.65
N SER A 89 7.67 13.54 -2.80
CA SER A 89 7.95 14.98 -2.96
C SER A 89 6.84 15.80 -2.31
N ASP A 90 7.11 17.08 -2.04
CA ASP A 90 6.07 17.99 -1.57
C ASP A 90 4.91 18.02 -2.57
N GLY A 91 3.68 17.86 -2.07
CA GLY A 91 2.51 17.70 -2.92
C GLY A 91 1.31 17.09 -2.21
N THR A 92 0.19 17.01 -2.95
CA THR A 92 -1.05 16.36 -2.50
C THR A 92 -1.12 14.93 -3.07
N TYR A 93 -1.39 13.97 -2.19
CA TYR A 93 -1.55 12.55 -2.50
C TYR A 93 -3.01 12.18 -2.23
N SER A 94 -3.79 11.90 -3.27
CA SER A 94 -5.26 11.69 -3.16
C SER A 94 -5.78 10.44 -3.87
N ASP A 95 -4.90 9.78 -4.63
CA ASP A 95 -5.18 8.68 -5.54
C ASP A 95 -4.30 7.46 -5.23
N CYS A 96 -3.77 7.37 -4.01
CA CYS A 96 -3.05 6.20 -3.54
C CYS A 96 -4.00 5.10 -3.07
N ALA A 97 -3.74 3.87 -3.49
CA ALA A 97 -4.47 2.70 -3.00
C ALA A 97 -3.56 1.47 -2.90
N ILE A 98 -4.03 0.46 -2.16
CA ILE A 98 -3.38 -0.85 -2.06
C ILE A 98 -4.40 -1.98 -2.22
N THR A 99 -3.92 -3.12 -2.74
CA THR A 99 -4.58 -4.43 -2.65
C THR A 99 -3.62 -5.46 -2.05
N VAL A 100 -4.19 -6.52 -1.49
CA VAL A 100 -3.45 -7.69 -0.98
C VAL A 100 -3.92 -8.93 -1.73
N THR A 101 -2.99 -9.71 -2.24
CA THR A 101 -3.25 -11.01 -2.89
C THR A 101 -2.71 -12.14 -2.02
N ASP A 102 -3.56 -13.10 -1.64
CA ASP A 102 -3.15 -14.27 -0.85
C ASP A 102 -2.30 -15.28 -1.67
N GLU A 103 -1.90 -16.38 -1.02
CA GLU A 103 -1.15 -17.48 -1.67
C GLU A 103 -1.99 -18.28 -2.69
N ALA A 104 -3.31 -18.26 -2.56
CA ALA A 104 -4.26 -18.91 -3.47
C ALA A 104 -4.66 -18.01 -4.67
N LEU A 105 -4.08 -16.81 -4.76
CA LEU A 105 -4.33 -15.79 -5.78
C LEU A 105 -5.71 -15.12 -5.70
N ASN A 106 -6.34 -15.10 -4.53
CA ASN A 106 -7.52 -14.27 -4.28
C ASN A 106 -7.07 -12.84 -3.94
N GLU A 107 -7.67 -11.85 -4.60
CA GLU A 107 -7.36 -10.43 -4.42
C GLU A 107 -8.37 -9.75 -3.49
N SER A 108 -7.88 -8.91 -2.58
CA SER A 108 -8.68 -8.19 -1.60
C SER A 108 -9.61 -7.13 -2.20
N ASN A 109 -10.42 -6.49 -1.34
CA ASN A 109 -10.97 -5.18 -1.68
C ASN A 109 -9.86 -4.16 -1.96
N LEU A 110 -10.14 -3.19 -2.82
CA LEU A 110 -9.29 -2.01 -3.01
C LEU A 110 -9.36 -1.12 -1.77
N LEU A 111 -8.22 -0.81 -1.16
CA LEU A 111 -8.12 0.10 -0.03
C LEU A 111 -7.45 1.40 -0.46
N THR A 112 -8.25 2.46 -0.61
CA THR A 112 -7.74 3.82 -0.81
C THR A 112 -7.09 4.32 0.48
N ILE A 113 -5.88 4.87 0.36
CA ILE A 113 -5.19 5.56 1.46
C ILE A 113 -5.82 6.95 1.61
N THR A 114 -6.20 7.31 2.84
CA THR A 114 -6.75 8.65 3.13
C THR A 114 -5.82 9.75 2.61
N SER A 115 -6.38 10.73 1.89
CA SER A 115 -5.58 11.77 1.23
C SER A 115 -4.73 12.58 2.21
N PHE A 116 -3.50 12.89 1.81
CA PHE A 116 -2.56 13.65 2.64
C PHE A 116 -1.70 14.62 1.82
N ILE A 117 -1.14 15.62 2.49
CA ILE A 117 -0.22 16.60 1.93
C ILE A 117 1.16 16.38 2.54
N VAL A 118 2.18 16.25 1.68
CA VAL A 118 3.59 16.31 2.07
C VAL A 118 4.06 17.75 1.85
N ASP A 119 4.60 18.35 2.90
CA ASP A 119 5.20 19.69 2.91
C ASP A 119 6.44 19.67 3.83
N SER A 120 7.57 19.30 3.24
CA SER A 120 8.86 19.19 3.91
C SER A 120 9.70 20.48 3.84
N THR A 121 9.20 21.48 3.11
CA THR A 121 9.90 22.76 2.93
C THR A 121 9.83 23.58 4.21
N ALA A 122 10.99 23.83 4.82
CA ALA A 122 11.07 24.67 6.02
C ALA A 122 10.78 26.13 5.69
N SER A 123 9.97 26.78 6.53
CA SER A 123 9.68 28.18 6.32
C SER A 123 10.86 29.10 6.61
N THR A 124 11.06 30.09 5.75
CA THR A 124 12.10 31.11 5.88
C THR A 124 11.49 32.49 6.13
N LEU A 125 12.18 33.28 6.94
CA LEU A 125 11.88 34.67 7.20
C LEU A 125 13.17 35.48 7.05
N VAL A 126 13.14 36.47 6.16
CA VAL A 126 14.30 37.29 5.80
C VAL A 126 13.96 38.76 5.98
N GLU A 127 14.65 39.42 6.88
CA GLU A 127 14.59 40.87 7.05
C GLU A 127 15.11 41.57 5.79
N THR A 128 14.33 42.51 5.26
CA THR A 128 14.68 43.28 4.06
C THR A 128 15.09 44.70 4.42
N THR A 129 14.52 45.28 5.48
CA THR A 129 14.91 46.61 5.97
C THR A 129 14.88 46.63 7.48
N ALA A 130 16.06 46.82 8.07
CA ALA A 130 16.23 46.98 9.50
C ALA A 130 15.88 48.40 9.95
N VAL A 131 15.28 48.49 11.14
CA VAL A 131 15.11 49.78 11.81
C VAL A 131 16.47 50.25 12.31
N THR A 132 16.99 51.35 11.74
CA THR A 132 18.30 51.91 12.16
C THR A 132 18.12 52.93 13.29
N SER A 133 18.97 52.86 14.32
CA SER A 133 18.82 53.63 15.56
C SER A 133 19.31 55.08 15.51
N THR A 134 19.69 55.60 14.34
CA THR A 134 20.29 56.95 14.20
C THR A 134 19.38 57.98 13.54
N ALA A 135 18.19 57.60 13.09
CA ALA A 135 17.20 58.55 12.60
C ALA A 135 16.35 59.05 13.78
N ASN A 136 16.19 60.37 13.92
CA ASN A 136 15.15 60.97 14.77
C ASN A 136 13.78 60.74 14.11
N ASP A 137 13.42 59.47 13.94
CA ASP A 137 12.25 58.99 13.24
C ASP A 137 11.37 58.22 14.23
N SER A 138 10.18 58.77 14.48
CA SER A 138 9.18 58.16 15.36
C SER A 138 8.30 57.14 14.63
N THR A 139 8.52 56.92 13.34
CA THR A 139 7.75 56.04 12.45
C THR A 139 8.66 55.23 11.53
N PRO A 140 9.61 54.45 12.08
CA PRO A 140 10.53 53.68 11.25
C PRO A 140 9.80 52.59 10.47
N ASP A 141 10.21 52.39 9.22
CA ASP A 141 9.75 51.27 8.41
C ASP A 141 10.54 49.99 8.74
N TYR A 142 9.83 48.89 8.98
CA TYR A 142 10.38 47.55 9.09
C TYR A 142 9.76 46.67 8.03
N THR A 143 10.59 46.04 7.20
CA THR A 143 10.11 45.11 6.18
C THR A 143 10.87 43.80 6.23
N PHE A 144 10.15 42.72 5.98
CA PHE A 144 10.67 41.37 5.86
C PHE A 144 9.88 40.63 4.79
N VAL A 145 10.45 39.52 4.33
CA VAL A 145 9.83 38.58 3.41
C VAL A 145 9.74 37.23 4.12
N SER A 146 8.63 36.52 3.95
CA SER A 146 8.49 35.13 4.35
C SER A 146 8.21 34.27 3.12
N SER A 147 8.73 33.04 3.09
CA SER A 147 8.46 32.10 2.00
C SER A 147 7.08 31.46 2.08
N GLU A 148 6.41 31.50 3.24
CA GLU A 148 5.10 30.88 3.46
C GLU A 148 4.16 31.85 4.18
N ALA A 149 2.85 31.64 4.04
CA ALA A 149 1.86 32.41 4.77
C ALA A 149 1.94 32.11 6.27
N GLY A 150 1.89 33.16 7.09
CA GLY A 150 1.95 33.03 8.55
C GLY A 150 1.18 34.13 9.26
N THR A 151 1.06 34.00 10.59
CA THR A 151 0.49 35.05 11.44
C THR A 151 1.62 35.82 12.09
N ILE A 152 1.57 37.16 12.01
CA ILE A 152 2.50 38.02 12.72
C ILE A 152 1.96 38.23 14.14
N THR A 153 2.76 37.88 15.15
CA THR A 153 2.49 38.23 16.55
C THR A 153 3.59 39.16 17.05
N TYR A 154 3.20 40.31 17.59
CA TYR A 154 4.12 41.25 18.23
C TYR A 154 3.79 41.34 19.72
N SER A 155 4.82 41.19 20.57
CA SER A 155 4.73 41.47 22.00
C SER A 155 5.67 42.63 22.31
N GLY A 156 5.11 43.74 22.78
CA GLY A 156 5.82 44.92 23.28
C GLY A 156 5.49 45.18 24.73
#